data_AF-A0A952YTH7-F1
#
_entry.id   AF-A0A952YTH7-F1
#
_cell.length_a   1.000
_cell.length_b   1.000
_cell.length_c   1.000
_cell.angle_alpha   90.00
_cell.angle_beta   90.00
_cell.angle_gamma   90.00
#
_symmetry.space_group_name_H-M   'P 1'
#
loop_
_entity.id
_entity.type
_entity.pdbx_description
1 polymer ?
#
loop_
_entity_poly.entity_id
_entity_poly.type
_entity_poly.pdbx_seq_one_letter_code
_entity_poly.pdbx_strand_id
1 'polypeptide(L)' 'MKTRDRSARRHHAARRKARVERVLAHLLAGRQGRLRSRVKGVLADTPARCSCWMCANPRRIFGETTVQERRLFATTDDES' A
#
# COMPACT_ATOMS: atom_id res chain seq x y z
N MET A 1 6.37 -21.68 -8.78
CA MET A 1 6.62 -20.50 -7.91
C MET A 1 7.38 -19.44 -8.71
N LYS A 2 6.75 -18.33 -9.13
CA LYS A 2 7.49 -17.23 -9.78
C LYS A 2 8.45 -16.65 -8.75
N THR A 3 9.75 -16.91 -8.91
CA THR A 3 10.81 -16.33 -8.09
C THR A 3 10.78 -14.82 -8.30
N ARG A 4 10.03 -14.12 -7.45
CA ARG A 4 10.07 -12.65 -7.43
C ARG A 4 11.50 -12.29 -7.08
N ASP A 5 12.25 -11.80 -8.06
CA ASP A 5 13.63 -11.41 -7.85
C ASP A 5 13.69 -10.29 -6.79
N ARG A 6 14.62 -10.43 -5.85
CA ARG A 6 14.89 -9.42 -4.81
C ARG A 6 15.21 -8.08 -5.46
N SER A 7 15.91 -8.08 -6.60
CA SER A 7 16.23 -6.85 -7.34
C SER A 7 14.95 -6.16 -7.83
N ALA A 8 14.04 -6.93 -8.45
CA ALA A 8 12.76 -6.42 -8.95
C ALA A 8 11.91 -5.82 -7.82
N ARG A 9 11.83 -6.48 -6.66
CA ARG A 9 11.12 -5.92 -5.48
C ARG A 9 11.70 -4.59 -5.03
N ARG A 10 13.03 -4.47 -4.95
CA ARG A 10 13.72 -3.23 -4.57
C ARG A 10 13.47 -2.12 -5.59
N HIS A 11 13.53 -2.44 -6.88
CA HIS A 11 13.23 -1.49 -7.95
C HIS A 11 11.79 -0.97 -7.86
N HIS A 12 10.79 -1.84 -7.69
CA HIS A 12 9.40 -1.42 -7.53
C HIS A 12 9.20 -0.54 -6.28
N ALA A 13 9.80 -0.91 -5.15
CA ALA A 13 9.76 -0.11 -3.94
C ALA A 13 10.40 1.27 -4.15
N ALA A 14 11.53 1.34 -4.83
CA ALA A 14 12.20 2.60 -5.18
C ALA A 14 11.31 3.48 -6.08
N ARG A 15 10.68 2.91 -7.11
CA ARG A 15 9.74 3.64 -7.97
C ARG A 15 8.55 4.22 -7.20
N ARG A 16 7.93 3.44 -6.29
CA ARG A 16 6.81 3.92 -5.46
C ARG A 16 7.24 5.09 -4.58
N LYS A 17 8.39 5.00 -3.91
CA LYS A 17 8.95 6.08 -3.09
C LYS A 17 9.29 7.32 -3.91
N ALA A 18 9.84 7.16 -5.11
CA ALA A 18 10.13 8.27 -6.02
C ALA A 18 8.86 8.97 -6.53
N ARG A 19 7.78 8.22 -6.80
CA ARG A 19 6.47 8.80 -7.14
C ARG A 19 5.93 9.63 -5.97
N VAL A 20 5.99 9.11 -4.75
CA VAL A 20 5.56 9.83 -3.55
C VAL A 20 6.33 11.13 -3.39
N GLU A 21 7.65 11.10 -3.49
CA GLU A 21 8.46 12.33 -3.39
C GLU A 21 8.04 13.35 -4.46
N ARG A 22 7.88 12.95 -5.72
CA ARG A 22 7.47 13.88 -6.79
C ARG A 22 6.08 14.49 -6.58
N VAL A 23 5.11 13.70 -6.13
CA VAL A 23 3.71 14.14 -6.06
C VAL A 23 3.39 14.84 -4.74
N LEU A 24 3.97 14.37 -3.64
CA LEU A 24 3.57 14.78 -2.29
C LEU A 24 4.61 15.66 -1.59
N ALA A 25 5.84 15.80 -2.10
CA ALA A 25 6.81 16.70 -1.47
C ALA A 25 6.29 18.15 -1.44
N HIS A 26 5.69 18.64 -2.51
CA HIS A 26 5.15 20.00 -2.52
C HIS A 26 4.04 20.25 -1.49
N LEU A 27 3.29 19.20 -1.12
CA LEU A 27 2.17 19.30 -0.17
C LEU A 27 2.58 19.01 1.28
N LEU A 28 3.60 18.18 1.49
CA LEU A 28 3.88 17.56 2.79
C LEU A 28 5.35 17.69 3.25
N ALA A 29 6.25 18.26 2.44
CA ALA A 29 7.66 18.34 2.76
C ALA A 29 8.07 19.51 3.68
N GLY A 30 7.13 20.35 4.09
CA GLY A 30 7.42 21.53 4.90
C GLY A 30 8.47 22.43 4.25
N ARG A 31 9.24 23.16 5.07
CA ARG A 31 10.19 24.21 4.63
C ARG A 31 11.41 23.66 3.88
N GLN A 32 11.69 22.36 3.97
CA GLN A 32 12.89 21.73 3.39
C GLN A 32 12.67 21.14 1.99
N GLY A 33 11.44 21.10 1.49
CA GLY A 33 11.12 20.64 0.14
C GLY A 33 11.39 19.14 -0.14
N ARG A 34 11.73 18.35 0.89
CA ARG A 34 11.88 16.87 0.81
C ARG A 34 11.13 16.14 1.92
N LEU A 35 10.50 15.01 1.62
CA LEU A 35 9.86 14.19 2.65
C LEU A 35 10.89 13.41 3.46
N ARG A 36 10.66 13.31 4.77
CA ARG A 36 11.43 12.42 5.66
C ARG A 36 11.32 10.97 5.16
N SER A 37 12.41 10.20 5.24
CA SER A 37 12.48 8.81 4.73
C SER A 37 11.34 7.92 5.26
N ARG A 38 11.03 8.03 6.56
CA ARG A 38 9.91 7.30 7.19
C ARG A 38 8.56 7.64 6.55
N VAL A 39 8.29 8.93 6.33
CA VAL A 39 7.04 9.42 5.73
C VAL A 39 6.91 8.92 4.29
N LYS A 40 8.01 8.92 3.53
CA LYS A 40 8.04 8.35 2.17
C LYS A 40 7.71 6.88 2.13
N GLY A 41 8.26 6.09 3.06
CA GLY A 41 7.94 4.66 3.17
C GLY A 41 6.46 4.44 3.43
N VAL A 42 5.92 5.10 4.45
CA VAL A 42 4.50 4.98 4.83
C VAL A 42 3.58 5.37 3.68
N LEU A 43 3.81 6.52 3.03
CA LEU A 43 2.97 6.98 1.92
C LEU A 43 3.16 6.16 0.64
N ALA A 44 4.33 5.53 0.46
CA ALA A 44 4.55 4.63 -0.67
C ALA A 44 3.68 3.39 -0.54
N ASP A 45 3.58 2.83 0.67
CA ASP A 45 2.81 1.63 0.94
C ASP A 45 1.31 1.91 1.12
N THR A 46 0.96 2.96 1.86
CA THR A 46 -0.40 3.36 2.21
C THR A 46 -0.60 4.87 1.96
N PRO A 47 -0.95 5.27 0.71
CA PRO A 47 -1.13 6.69 0.36
C PRO A 47 -2.29 7.34 1.13
N ALA A 48 -3.40 6.63 1.28
CA ALA A 48 -4.55 7.06 2.07
C ALA A 48 -4.35 6.65 3.53
N ARG A 49 -3.78 7.55 4.33
CA ARG A 49 -3.55 7.29 5.77
C ARG A 49 -4.81 7.38 6.62
N CYS A 50 -5.91 7.86 6.05
CA CYS A 50 -7.16 7.93 6.77
C CYS A 50 -7.68 6.52 7.07
N SER A 51 -8.20 6.35 8.28
CA SER A 51 -8.88 5.14 8.73
C SER A 51 -10.40 5.27 8.56
N CYS A 52 -10.85 6.07 7.58
CA CYS A 52 -12.26 6.31 7.35
C CYS A 52 -12.97 5.06 6.80
N TRP A 53 -14.29 5.09 6.81
CA TRP A 53 -15.12 3.98 6.36
C TRP A 53 -14.86 3.55 4.90
N MET A 54 -14.34 4.44 4.06
CA MET A 54 -13.99 4.13 2.66
C MET A 54 -12.61 3.46 2.50
N CYS A 55 -11.63 3.82 3.34
CA CYS A 55 -10.23 3.44 3.13
C CYS A 55 -9.69 2.45 4.16
N ALA A 56 -10.37 2.29 5.30
CA ALA A 56 -9.98 1.36 6.34
C ALA A 56 -10.27 -0.09 5.97
N ASN A 57 -9.72 -1.01 6.76
CA ASN A 57 -9.98 -2.44 6.66
C ASN A 57 -11.50 -2.72 6.83
N PRO A 58 -12.17 -3.36 5.86
CA PRO A 58 -13.60 -3.69 5.93
C PRO A 58 -13.98 -4.47 7.19
N ARG A 59 -13.12 -5.36 7.68
CA ARG A 59 -13.36 -6.10 8.94
C ARG A 59 -13.53 -5.17 10.13
N ARG A 60 -12.74 -4.08 10.17
CA ARG A 60 -12.74 -3.14 11.30
C ARG A 60 -13.94 -2.21 11.26
N ILE A 61 -14.41 -1.81 10.07
CA ILE A 61 -15.51 -0.84 9.93
C ILE A 61 -16.87 -1.52 9.83
N PHE A 62 -16.97 -2.61 9.07
CA PHE A 62 -18.24 -3.25 8.70
C PHE A 62 -18.35 -4.70 9.18
N GLY A 63 -17.29 -5.28 9.76
CA GLY A 63 -17.26 -6.71 10.11
C GLY A 63 -17.18 -7.65 8.90
N GLU A 64 -16.97 -7.11 7.70
CA GLU A 64 -16.96 -7.89 6.45
C GLU A 64 -15.58 -8.51 6.14
N THR A 65 -15.59 -9.62 5.42
CA THR A 65 -14.38 -10.25 4.88
C THR A 65 -13.70 -9.36 3.84
N THR A 66 -12.37 -9.38 3.82
CA THR A 66 -11.58 -8.62 2.84
C THR A 66 -11.64 -9.26 1.45
N VAL A 67 -11.36 -8.49 0.40
CA VAL A 67 -11.33 -9.02 -0.98
C VAL A 67 -10.32 -10.16 -1.13
N GLN A 68 -9.20 -10.10 -0.40
CA GLN A 68 -8.19 -11.15 -0.38
C GLN A 68 -8.73 -12.45 0.20
N GLU A 69 -9.48 -12.36 1.30
CA GLU A 69 -10.15 -13.51 1.92
C GLU A 69 -11.23 -14.09 1.01
N ARG A 70 -12.08 -13.24 0.42
CA ARG A 70 -13.10 -13.69 -0.54
C ARG A 70 -12.48 -14.48 -1.69
N ARG A 71 -11.33 -14.02 -2.21
CA ARG A 71 -10.60 -14.73 -3.27
C ARG A 71 -9.98 -16.04 -2.80
N LEU A 72 -9.47 -16.08 -1.57
CA LEU A 72 -8.92 -17.30 -0.99
C LEU A 72 -9.99 -18.38 -0.82
N PHE A 73 -11.16 -17.99 -0.29
CA PHE A 73 -12.27 -18.92 -0.10
C PHE A 73 -12.86 -19.40 -1.43
N ALA A 74 -12.98 -18.51 -2.41
CA ALA A 74 -13.43 -18.91 -3.75
C ALA A 74 -12.52 -19.99 -4.38
N THR A 75 -11.20 -19.90 -4.19
CA THR A 75 -10.28 -20.93 -4.71
C THR A 75 -10.28 -22.24 -3.91
N THR A 76 -10.80 -22.25 -2.68
CA THR A 76 -10.93 -23.50 -1.90
C THR A 76 -12.22 -24.25 -2.21
N ASP A 77 -13.24 -23.54 -2.68
CA ASP A 77 -14.54 -24.14 -3.01
C ASP A 77 -14.52 -24.92 -4.35
N ASP A 78 -13.61 -24.59 -5.27
CA ASP A 78 -13.43 -25.29 -6.56
C ASP A 78 -12.66 -26.63 -6.45
N GLU A 79 -12.11 -26.96 -5.28
CA GLU A 79 -11.30 -28.17 -5.02
C GLU A 79 -12.02 -29.19 -4.11
N SER A 80 -13.36 -29.11 -4.00
CA SER A 80 -14.21 -30.02 -3.21
C SER A 80 -15.19 -30.82 -4.08
#